data_AF-W6NI45-F1
#
_entry.id   AF-W6NI45-F1
#
_cell.length_a   1.000
_cell.length_b   1.000
_cell.length_c   1.000
_cell.angle_alpha   90.00
_cell.angle_beta   90.00
_cell.angle_gamma   90.00
#
_symmetry.space_group_name_H-M   'P 1'
#
loop_
_entity.id
_entity.type
_entity.pdbx_description
1 polymer ?
#
loop_
_entity_poly.entity_id
_entity_poly.type
_entity_poly.pdbx_seq_one_letter_code
_entity_poly.pdbx_strand_id
1 'polypeptide(L)'
;MFRLLITGLKEIVQITDRSDVAFLKGADMANIKVLNDPGNQLAVLVAADGTIAAVGRHEEVSKVQNGKPTEHTLNMHGGILVPGFVDGHSHPVFAGDRVHEFAMKLAGATYMQVQAAGGGIHFTTEKTREASMESLAKDFKKIAQTMLRNGTTTLEAKSGYGLSTESELKMLRVLDLVDRETPLEISATFCGGHAVPK
;
A
#
# COMPACT_ATOMS: atom_id res chain seq x y z
N MET A 1 -0.58 2.24 29.63
CA MET A 1 -0.83 3.42 28.80
C MET A 1 -1.21 2.92 27.42
N PHE A 2 -2.19 3.54 26.78
CA PHE A 2 -2.59 3.26 25.39
C PHE A 2 -2.04 4.35 24.46
N ARG A 3 -1.88 4.03 23.18
CA ARG A 3 -1.34 4.96 22.19
C ARG A 3 -2.42 5.86 21.62
N LEU A 4 -3.55 5.28 21.20
CA LEU A 4 -4.61 6.01 20.51
C LEU A 4 -5.98 5.48 20.89
N LEU A 5 -6.92 6.39 21.10
CA LEU A 5 -8.34 6.12 21.23
C LEU A 5 -9.08 6.91 20.16
N ILE A 6 -9.78 6.20 19.27
CA ILE A 6 -10.64 6.79 18.25
C ILE A 6 -12.08 6.57 18.70
N THR A 7 -12.89 7.62 18.80
CA THR A 7 -14.29 7.58 19.22
C THR A 7 -15.19 8.28 18.22
N GLY A 8 -16.51 8.23 18.44
CA GLY A 8 -17.44 8.98 17.61
C GLY A 8 -17.59 8.38 16.21
N LEU A 9 -17.30 7.09 16.03
CA LEU A 9 -17.39 6.42 14.74
C LEU A 9 -18.82 5.95 14.49
N LYS A 10 -19.30 6.14 13.27
CA LYS A 10 -20.57 5.59 12.79
C LYS A 10 -20.41 4.15 12.31
N GLU A 11 -19.33 3.90 11.58
CA GLU A 11 -19.04 2.60 10.98
C GLU A 11 -17.58 2.21 11.16
N ILE A 12 -17.35 0.90 11.38
CA ILE A 12 -16.02 0.29 11.40
C ILE A 12 -16.04 -0.93 10.49
N VAL A 13 -15.19 -0.94 9.47
CA VAL A 13 -14.97 -2.12 8.61
C VAL A 13 -13.87 -2.99 9.21
N GLN A 14 -14.17 -4.27 9.45
CA GLN A 14 -13.22 -5.24 10.03
C GLN A 14 -12.78 -6.32 9.04
N ILE A 15 -13.39 -6.39 7.86
CA ILE A 15 -13.28 -7.49 6.88
C ILE A 15 -13.87 -8.80 7.42
N THR A 16 -13.40 -9.33 8.55
CA THR A 16 -13.97 -10.49 9.23
C THR A 16 -13.76 -10.42 10.75
N ASP A 17 -14.65 -11.01 11.54
CA ASP A 17 -14.55 -11.22 12.99
C ASP A 17 -14.39 -12.72 13.37
N ARG A 18 -14.23 -13.58 12.35
CA ARG A 18 -14.03 -15.03 12.51
C ARG A 18 -12.55 -15.34 12.70
N SER A 19 -12.18 -15.91 13.85
CA SER A 19 -10.79 -16.25 14.17
C SER A 19 -10.26 -17.46 13.39
N ASP A 20 -11.15 -18.29 12.83
CA ASP A 20 -10.82 -19.45 12.01
C ASP A 20 -10.63 -19.10 10.52
N VAL A 21 -10.77 -17.83 10.13
CA VAL A 21 -10.70 -17.40 8.73
C VAL A 21 -9.56 -16.43 8.50
N ALA A 22 -8.55 -16.89 7.77
CA ALA A 22 -7.40 -16.07 7.37
C ALA A 22 -7.73 -15.07 6.26
N PHE A 23 -8.61 -15.44 5.32
CA PHE A 23 -9.04 -14.57 4.22
C PHE A 23 -10.40 -15.03 3.66
N LEU A 24 -11.18 -14.08 3.15
CA LEU A 24 -12.45 -14.35 2.47
C LEU A 24 -12.18 -14.84 1.04
N LYS A 25 -12.98 -15.80 0.56
CA LYS A 25 -12.87 -16.37 -0.79
C LYS A 25 -14.23 -16.77 -1.35
N GLY A 26 -14.39 -16.71 -2.67
CA GLY A 26 -15.65 -17.07 -3.32
C GLY A 26 -16.82 -16.21 -2.82
N ALA A 27 -17.94 -16.83 -2.47
CA ALA A 27 -19.14 -16.13 -1.98
C ALA A 27 -18.90 -15.35 -0.68
N ASP A 28 -17.92 -15.75 0.15
CA ASP A 28 -17.60 -15.05 1.40
C ASP A 28 -17.09 -13.62 1.15
N MET A 29 -16.52 -13.33 -0.04
CA MET A 29 -16.04 -11.98 -0.38
C MET A 29 -17.15 -10.92 -0.42
N ALA A 30 -18.41 -11.33 -0.58
CA ALA A 30 -19.57 -10.43 -0.53
C ALA A 30 -20.03 -10.14 0.91
N ASN A 31 -19.46 -10.82 1.91
CA ASN A 31 -19.93 -10.81 3.30
C ASN A 31 -18.83 -10.30 4.24
N ILE A 32 -18.46 -9.02 4.07
CA ILE A 32 -17.50 -8.36 4.97
C ILE A 32 -18.15 -7.97 6.30
N LYS A 33 -17.38 -8.05 7.39
CA LYS A 33 -17.82 -7.56 8.69
C LYS A 33 -17.75 -6.03 8.76
N VAL A 34 -18.91 -5.43 9.00
CA VAL A 34 -19.04 -4.00 9.28
C VAL A 34 -19.83 -3.82 10.57
N LEU A 35 -19.28 -3.04 11.50
CA LEU A 35 -20.03 -2.53 12.65
C LEU A 35 -20.68 -1.21 12.23
N ASN A 36 -21.95 -1.02 12.57
CA ASN A 36 -22.70 0.21 12.31
C ASN A 36 -23.45 0.61 13.59
N ASP A 37 -23.29 1.85 14.02
CA ASP A 37 -24.05 2.43 15.13
C ASP A 37 -24.54 3.83 14.72
N PRO A 38 -25.86 4.01 14.48
CA PRO A 38 -26.44 5.30 14.08
C PRO A 38 -26.23 6.43 15.11
N GLY A 39 -25.91 6.09 16.36
CA GLY A 39 -25.60 7.05 17.42
C GLY A 39 -24.13 7.48 17.47
N ASN A 40 -23.31 7.06 16.50
CA ASN A 40 -21.88 7.34 16.41
C ASN A 40 -21.11 6.87 17.66
N GLN A 41 -21.54 5.77 18.27
CA GLN A 41 -20.97 5.26 19.52
C GLN A 41 -19.90 4.18 19.30
N LEU A 42 -19.35 4.02 18.08
CA LEU A 42 -18.25 3.09 17.87
C LEU A 42 -16.89 3.72 18.24
N ALA A 43 -15.97 2.87 18.65
CA ALA A 43 -14.62 3.25 19.04
C ALA A 43 -13.58 2.16 18.70
N VAL A 44 -12.32 2.60 18.62
CA VAL A 44 -11.13 1.74 18.49
C VAL A 44 -10.08 2.19 19.49
N LEU A 45 -9.50 1.24 20.22
CA LEU A 45 -8.40 1.47 21.15
C LEU A 45 -7.14 0.77 20.65
N VAL A 46 -6.04 1.51 20.63
CA VAL A 46 -4.73 1.05 20.13
C VAL A 46 -3.75 0.96 21.30
N ALA A 47 -3.11 -0.20 21.44
CA ALA A 47 -2.09 -0.45 22.44
C ALA A 47 -0.80 0.36 22.18
N ALA A 48 0.09 0.40 23.17
CA ALA A 48 1.35 1.13 23.08
C ALA A 48 2.25 0.65 21.93
N ASP A 49 2.18 -0.63 21.56
CA ASP A 49 2.93 -1.24 20.45
C ASP A 49 2.31 -1.00 19.07
N GLY A 50 1.17 -0.28 19.00
CA GLY A 50 0.46 -0.02 17.75
C GLY A 50 -0.57 -1.09 17.35
N THR A 51 -0.70 -2.18 18.11
CA THR A 51 -1.73 -3.19 17.85
C THR A 51 -3.12 -2.72 18.28
N ILE A 52 -4.17 -3.24 17.64
CA ILE A 52 -5.55 -2.96 18.02
C ILE A 52 -5.88 -3.73 19.29
N ALA A 53 -6.13 -3.01 20.38
CA ALA A 53 -6.47 -3.59 21.69
C ALA A 53 -7.97 -3.89 21.83
N ALA A 54 -8.83 -3.06 21.27
CA ALA A 54 -10.27 -3.25 21.27
C ALA A 54 -10.95 -2.50 20.12
N VAL A 55 -12.05 -3.08 19.62
CA VAL A 55 -12.95 -2.50 18.61
C VAL A 55 -14.36 -2.82 19.03
N GLY A 56 -15.27 -1.84 18.99
CA GLY A 56 -16.67 -2.07 19.35
C GLY A 56 -17.38 -0.79 19.74
N ARG A 57 -18.41 -0.90 20.58
CA ARG A 57 -19.07 0.28 21.15
C ARG A 57 -18.15 0.95 22.17
N HIS A 58 -18.27 2.27 22.30
CA HIS A 58 -17.41 3.08 23.14
C HIS A 58 -17.40 2.61 24.59
N GLU A 59 -18.55 2.17 25.12
CA GLU A 59 -18.65 1.61 26.47
C GLU A 59 -17.83 0.31 26.64
N GLU A 60 -17.82 -0.56 25.63
CA GLU A 60 -17.07 -1.83 25.65
C GLU A 60 -15.57 -1.56 25.57
N VAL A 61 -15.18 -0.65 24.68
CA VAL A 61 -13.79 -0.20 24.53
C VAL A 61 -13.30 0.48 25.81
N SER A 62 -14.14 1.29 26.47
CA SER A 62 -13.80 1.97 27.73
C SER A 62 -13.55 1.00 28.88
N LYS A 63 -14.25 -0.15 28.90
CA LYS A 63 -13.97 -1.23 29.88
C LYS A 63 -12.58 -1.83 29.67
N VAL A 64 -12.14 -2.00 28.42
CA VAL A 64 -10.77 -2.46 28.11
C VAL A 64 -9.73 -1.38 28.44
N GLN A 65 -10.05 -0.11 28.18
CA GLN A 65 -9.20 1.01 28.57
C GLN A 65 -9.00 1.06 30.10
N ASN A 66 -10.06 0.75 30.87
CA ASN A 66 -10.06 0.64 32.34
C ASN A 66 -9.40 1.84 33.03
N GLY A 67 -9.71 3.06 32.57
CA GLY A 67 -9.16 4.30 33.10
C GLY A 67 -7.65 4.51 32.88
N LYS A 68 -6.96 3.61 32.17
CA LYS A 68 -5.55 3.81 31.83
C LYS A 68 -5.42 5.00 30.86
N PRO A 69 -4.40 5.84 31.02
CA PRO A 69 -4.20 7.00 30.16
C PRO A 69 -3.92 6.59 28.72
N THR A 70 -4.38 7.42 27.78
CA THR A 70 -4.13 7.30 26.34
C THR A 70 -3.39 8.53 25.85
N GLU A 71 -2.32 8.34 25.08
CA GLU A 71 -1.48 9.43 24.56
C GLU A 71 -2.27 10.36 23.62
N HIS A 72 -3.06 9.79 22.71
CA HIS A 72 -3.89 10.55 21.77
C HIS A 72 -5.35 10.10 21.80
N THR A 73 -6.27 11.06 21.70
CA THR A 73 -7.71 10.77 21.55
C THR A 73 -8.26 11.57 20.38
N LEU A 74 -9.01 10.91 19.49
CA LEU A 74 -9.63 11.49 18.31
C LEU A 74 -11.14 11.22 18.32
N ASN A 75 -11.95 12.25 18.07
CA ASN A 75 -13.38 12.08 17.86
C ASN A 75 -13.69 12.28 16.36
N MET A 76 -14.34 11.28 15.76
CA MET A 76 -14.61 11.24 14.32
C MET A 76 -15.97 11.83 13.94
N HIS A 77 -16.80 12.23 14.90
CA HIS A 77 -18.08 12.94 14.68
C HIS A 77 -19.00 12.29 13.63
N GLY A 78 -19.08 10.96 13.63
CA GLY A 78 -19.85 10.15 12.66
C GLY A 78 -19.05 9.66 11.46
N GLY A 79 -17.72 9.74 11.51
CA GLY A 79 -16.84 9.20 10.48
C GLY A 79 -16.88 7.68 10.37
N ILE A 80 -16.34 7.19 9.25
CA ILE A 80 -16.20 5.76 8.94
C ILE A 80 -14.72 5.41 9.06
N LEU A 81 -14.43 4.33 9.78
CA LEU A 81 -13.08 3.76 9.86
C LEU A 81 -12.98 2.54 8.96
N VAL A 82 -12.02 2.58 8.04
CA VAL A 82 -11.65 1.45 7.19
C VAL A 82 -10.20 1.05 7.45
N PRO A 83 -9.82 -0.23 7.31
CA PRO A 83 -8.43 -0.62 7.34
C PRO A 83 -7.63 0.12 6.27
N GLY A 84 -6.33 0.32 6.52
CA GLY A 84 -5.42 0.77 5.48
C GLY A 84 -5.42 -0.23 4.31
N PHE A 85 -5.38 0.28 3.09
CA PHE A 85 -5.42 -0.55 1.90
C PHE A 85 -4.09 -1.27 1.69
N VAL A 86 -4.19 -2.49 1.15
CA VAL A 86 -3.04 -3.30 0.75
C VAL A 86 -3.03 -3.36 -0.77
N ASP A 87 -2.01 -2.80 -1.40
CA ASP A 87 -1.79 -2.97 -2.83
C ASP A 87 -0.87 -4.17 -3.05
N GLY A 88 -1.47 -5.29 -3.46
CA GLY A 88 -0.78 -6.59 -3.56
C GLY A 88 0.06 -6.78 -4.81
N HIS A 89 0.16 -5.78 -5.71
CA HIS A 89 0.96 -5.92 -6.92
C HIS A 89 1.40 -4.59 -7.53
N SER A 90 2.68 -4.24 -7.42
CA SER A 90 3.21 -3.05 -8.10
C SER A 90 4.64 -3.20 -8.64
N HIS A 91 5.04 -2.29 -9.53
CA HIS A 91 6.42 -2.10 -10.00
C HIS A 91 6.82 -0.62 -9.84
N PRO A 92 7.04 -0.13 -8.61
CA PRO A 92 7.03 1.30 -8.34
C PRO A 92 8.42 1.95 -8.50
N VAL A 93 9.47 1.14 -8.66
CA VAL A 93 10.83 1.60 -8.92
C VAL A 93 11.08 1.52 -10.42
N PHE A 94 11.11 2.66 -11.09
CA PHE A 94 11.46 2.78 -12.51
C PHE A 94 11.92 4.20 -12.80
N ALA A 95 12.55 4.40 -13.96
CA ALA A 95 12.86 5.73 -14.49
C ALA A 95 12.29 5.92 -15.90
N GLY A 96 12.12 7.19 -16.27
CA GLY A 96 11.46 7.59 -17.50
C GLY A 96 9.94 7.40 -17.46
N ASP A 97 9.29 7.74 -18.56
CA ASP A 97 7.87 7.52 -18.77
C ASP A 97 7.61 6.93 -20.17
N ARG A 98 6.42 6.35 -20.34
CA ARG A 98 5.99 5.74 -21.60
C ARG A 98 4.87 6.54 -22.26
N VAL A 99 4.78 7.84 -22.01
CA VAL A 99 3.73 8.71 -22.57
C VAL A 99 3.82 8.75 -24.09
N HIS A 100 5.03 8.75 -24.64
CA HIS A 100 5.26 8.67 -26.09
C HIS A 100 4.67 7.38 -26.71
N GLU A 101 4.71 6.25 -26.00
CA GLU A 101 4.08 5.01 -26.47
C GLU A 101 2.56 5.07 -26.42
N PHE A 102 2.01 5.77 -25.44
CA PHE A 102 0.57 5.98 -25.35
C PHE A 102 0.06 6.76 -26.58
N ALA A 103 0.78 7.80 -27.01
CA ALA A 103 0.46 8.53 -28.24
C ALA A 103 0.51 7.64 -29.49
N MET A 104 1.52 6.76 -29.61
CA MET A 104 1.61 5.81 -30.73
C MET A 104 0.44 4.82 -30.75
N LYS A 105 0.04 4.29 -29.58
CA LYS A 105 -1.11 3.38 -29.47
C LYS A 105 -2.41 4.06 -29.85
N LEU A 106 -2.62 5.31 -29.43
CA LEU A 106 -3.80 6.10 -29.85
C LEU A 106 -3.84 6.34 -31.36
N ALA A 107 -2.67 6.45 -32.00
CA ALA A 107 -2.55 6.55 -33.46
C ALA A 107 -2.71 5.18 -34.18
N GLY A 108 -3.02 4.10 -33.47
CA GLY A 108 -3.26 2.78 -34.03
C GLY A 108 -2.04 1.87 -34.15
N ALA A 109 -0.90 2.24 -33.55
CA ALA A 109 0.28 1.38 -33.55
C ALA A 109 0.03 0.08 -32.76
N THR A 110 0.41 -1.05 -33.36
CA THR A 110 0.43 -2.36 -32.70
C THR A 110 1.51 -2.41 -31.63
N TYR A 111 1.38 -3.35 -30.69
CA TYR A 111 2.41 -3.61 -29.67
C TYR A 111 3.79 -3.84 -30.28
N MET A 112 3.88 -4.63 -31.37
CA MET A 112 5.14 -4.92 -32.04
C MET A 112 5.76 -3.69 -32.69
N GLN A 113 4.96 -2.78 -33.25
CA GLN A 113 5.44 -1.52 -33.82
C GLN A 113 5.99 -0.59 -32.74
N VAL A 114 5.34 -0.51 -31.58
CA VAL A 114 5.84 0.26 -30.43
C VAL A 114 7.16 -0.31 -29.92
N GLN A 115 7.27 -1.64 -29.83
CA GLN A 115 8.51 -2.30 -29.42
C GLN A 115 9.64 -2.10 -30.44
N ALA A 116 9.34 -2.17 -31.75
CA ALA A 116 10.31 -1.91 -32.82
C ALA A 116 10.80 -0.46 -32.81
N ALA A 117 9.95 0.49 -32.38
CA ALA A 117 10.31 1.90 -32.18
C ALA A 117 11.13 2.16 -30.90
N GLY A 118 11.58 1.10 -30.21
CA GLY A 118 12.40 1.23 -29.00
C GLY A 118 11.60 1.41 -27.71
N GLY A 119 10.27 1.27 -27.76
CA GLY A 119 9.41 1.27 -26.57
C GLY A 119 9.37 -0.09 -25.85
N GLY A 120 8.36 -0.28 -25.01
CA GLY A 120 8.16 -1.53 -24.28
C GLY A 120 8.94 -1.61 -22.97
N ILE A 121 9.05 -2.82 -22.43
CA ILE A 121 9.78 -3.08 -21.19
C ILE A 121 11.27 -2.72 -21.30
N HIS A 122 11.86 -2.86 -22.49
CA HIS A 122 13.27 -2.53 -22.72
C HIS A 122 13.56 -1.04 -22.59
N PHE A 123 12.63 -0.17 -22.99
CA PHE A 123 12.75 1.27 -22.78
C PHE A 123 12.88 1.60 -21.28
N THR A 124 11.94 1.10 -20.47
CA THR A 124 11.97 1.29 -19.02
C THR A 124 13.20 0.65 -18.40
N THR A 125 13.64 -0.50 -18.91
CA THR A 125 14.84 -1.19 -18.43
C THR A 125 16.09 -0.34 -18.65
N GLU A 126 16.27 0.21 -19.86
CA GLU A 126 17.39 1.09 -20.19
C GLU A 126 17.40 2.33 -19.30
N LYS A 127 16.27 3.03 -19.19
CA LYS A 127 16.15 4.21 -18.32
C LYS A 127 16.42 3.90 -16.86
N THR A 128 15.93 2.76 -16.35
CA THR A 128 16.11 2.35 -14.95
C THR A 128 17.56 1.92 -14.67
N ARG A 129 18.26 1.34 -15.65
CA ARG A 129 19.70 1.05 -15.55
C ARG A 129 20.53 2.33 -15.46
N GLU A 130 20.25 3.30 -16.33
CA GLU A 130 20.94 4.60 -16.38
C GLU A 130 20.71 5.46 -15.12
N ALA A 131 19.52 5.37 -14.51
CA ALA A 131 19.17 6.16 -13.33
C ALA A 131 20.01 5.81 -12.09
N SER A 132 20.36 6.81 -11.31
CA SER A 132 21.04 6.61 -10.02
C SER A 132 20.08 6.07 -8.96
N MET A 133 20.61 5.40 -7.94
CA MET A 133 19.81 4.91 -6.82
C MET A 133 19.04 6.05 -6.13
N GLU A 134 19.68 7.20 -5.97
CA GLU A 134 19.08 8.39 -5.35
C GLU A 134 17.92 8.94 -6.17
N SER A 135 18.05 9.00 -7.50
CA SER A 135 16.95 9.42 -8.36
C SER A 135 15.75 8.48 -8.29
N LEU A 136 16.01 7.16 -8.33
CA LEU A 136 14.97 6.13 -8.23
C LEU A 136 14.25 6.20 -6.89
N ALA A 137 14.98 6.36 -5.78
CA ALA A 137 14.39 6.51 -4.46
C ALA A 137 13.56 7.80 -4.33
N LYS A 138 14.06 8.92 -4.89
CA LYS A 138 13.32 10.19 -4.89
C LYS A 138 11.99 10.06 -5.62
N ASP A 139 11.96 9.41 -6.77
CA ASP A 139 10.74 9.24 -7.55
C ASP A 139 9.79 8.23 -6.91
N PHE A 140 10.30 7.12 -6.39
CA PHE A 140 9.48 6.17 -5.66
C PHE A 140 8.86 6.80 -4.40
N LYS A 141 9.58 7.66 -3.66
CA LYS A 141 9.00 8.39 -2.51
C LYS A 141 7.78 9.25 -2.90
N LYS A 142 7.77 9.87 -4.08
CA LYS A 142 6.59 10.64 -4.55
C LYS A 142 5.39 9.72 -4.80
N ILE A 143 5.64 8.55 -5.39
CA ILE A 143 4.62 7.51 -5.61
C ILE A 143 4.10 7.03 -4.25
N ALA A 144 4.98 6.65 -3.33
CA ALA A 144 4.62 6.20 -1.98
C ALA A 144 3.76 7.23 -1.23
N GLN A 145 4.11 8.52 -1.28
CA GLN A 145 3.29 9.58 -0.69
C GLN A 145 1.91 9.71 -1.35
N THR A 146 1.82 9.50 -2.66
CA THR A 146 0.53 9.47 -3.37
C THR A 146 -0.31 8.28 -2.91
N MET A 147 0.29 7.10 -2.78
CA MET A 147 -0.39 5.88 -2.31
C MET A 147 -0.90 6.04 -0.88
N LEU A 148 -0.07 6.54 0.04
CA LEU A 148 -0.44 6.85 1.43
C LEU A 148 -1.61 7.83 1.51
N ARG A 149 -1.60 8.90 0.70
CA ARG A 149 -2.70 9.88 0.64
C ARG A 149 -4.01 9.28 0.13
N ASN A 150 -3.95 8.20 -0.63
CA ASN A 150 -5.13 7.46 -1.13
C ASN A 150 -5.48 6.26 -0.24
N GLY A 151 -4.82 6.09 0.91
CA GLY A 151 -5.17 5.09 1.93
C GLY A 151 -4.36 3.80 1.88
N THR A 152 -3.42 3.62 0.93
CA THR A 152 -2.54 2.46 0.94
C THR A 152 -1.53 2.57 2.07
N THR A 153 -1.52 1.58 2.96
CA THR A 153 -0.57 1.49 4.07
C THR A 153 0.45 0.38 3.88
N THR A 154 0.13 -0.61 3.04
CA THR A 154 1.01 -1.74 2.73
C THR A 154 1.07 -1.97 1.22
N LEU A 155 2.26 -2.17 0.70
CA LEU A 155 2.55 -2.29 -0.72
C LEU A 155 3.43 -3.52 -0.98
N GLU A 156 3.00 -4.39 -1.89
CA GLU A 156 3.93 -5.29 -2.57
C GLU A 156 4.63 -4.51 -3.70
N ALA A 157 5.96 -4.55 -3.72
CA ALA A 157 6.77 -3.80 -4.66
C ALA A 157 7.83 -4.69 -5.33
N LYS A 158 7.76 -4.76 -6.67
CA LYS A 158 8.66 -5.59 -7.47
C LYS A 158 9.87 -4.83 -8.00
N SER A 159 10.97 -5.55 -8.13
CA SER A 159 12.05 -5.20 -9.06
C SER A 159 11.65 -5.55 -10.51
N GLY A 160 12.60 -5.87 -11.39
CA GLY A 160 12.31 -6.40 -12.73
C GLY A 160 12.44 -5.41 -13.89
N TYR A 161 12.88 -4.19 -13.63
CA TYR A 161 13.33 -3.27 -14.68
C TYR A 161 14.87 -3.13 -14.71
N GLY A 162 15.59 -4.00 -13.99
CA GLY A 162 17.03 -4.09 -14.04
C GLY A 162 17.51 -5.12 -15.05
N LEU A 163 16.92 -6.32 -15.07
CA LEU A 163 17.30 -7.46 -15.92
C LEU A 163 18.82 -7.77 -15.93
N SER A 164 19.51 -7.40 -14.86
CA SER A 164 20.91 -7.70 -14.57
C SER A 164 21.08 -7.72 -13.06
N THR A 165 22.00 -8.54 -12.53
CA THR A 165 22.19 -8.68 -11.09
C THR A 165 22.42 -7.34 -10.40
N GLU A 166 23.30 -6.50 -10.95
CA GLU A 166 23.62 -5.20 -10.38
C GLU A 166 22.40 -4.28 -10.32
N SER A 167 21.64 -4.19 -11.42
CA SER A 167 20.48 -3.29 -11.49
C SER A 167 19.30 -3.79 -10.66
N GLU A 168 19.07 -5.10 -10.61
CA GLU A 168 18.04 -5.68 -9.74
C GLU A 168 18.38 -5.45 -8.26
N LEU A 169 19.63 -5.65 -7.84
CA LEU A 169 20.07 -5.34 -6.47
C LEU A 169 19.96 -3.84 -6.17
N LYS A 170 20.25 -2.96 -7.13
CA LYS A 170 20.01 -1.51 -7.00
C LYS A 170 18.53 -1.22 -6.71
N MET A 171 17.61 -1.83 -7.46
CA MET A 171 16.17 -1.66 -7.23
C MET A 171 15.72 -2.17 -5.87
N LEU A 172 16.18 -3.35 -5.44
CA LEU A 172 15.84 -3.90 -4.12
C LEU A 172 16.36 -3.01 -2.97
N ARG A 173 17.54 -2.40 -3.12
CA ARG A 173 18.05 -1.41 -2.17
C ARG A 173 17.23 -0.13 -2.14
N VAL A 174 16.67 0.29 -3.27
CA VAL A 174 15.72 1.43 -3.31
C VAL A 174 14.45 1.08 -2.54
N LEU A 175 13.92 -0.13 -2.70
CA LEU A 175 12.74 -0.59 -1.95
C LEU A 175 12.99 -0.57 -0.43
N ASP A 176 14.10 -1.18 0.03
CA ASP A 176 14.51 -1.16 1.44
C ASP A 176 14.69 0.26 1.99
N LEU A 177 15.31 1.15 1.21
CA LEU A 177 15.50 2.54 1.62
C LEU A 177 14.17 3.27 1.82
N VAL A 178 13.23 3.12 0.89
CA VAL A 178 11.93 3.81 0.96
C VAL A 178 11.04 3.23 2.06
N ASP A 179 11.10 1.92 2.31
CA ASP A 179 10.41 1.27 3.43
C ASP A 179 10.83 1.87 4.77
N ARG A 180 12.14 2.10 4.95
CA ARG A 180 12.70 2.65 6.19
C ARG A 180 12.47 4.15 6.37
N GLU A 181 12.27 4.88 5.28
CA GLU A 181 12.13 6.35 5.29
C GLU A 181 10.66 6.83 5.23
N THR A 182 9.70 5.93 5.05
CA THR A 182 8.28 6.27 4.92
C THR A 182 7.42 5.37 5.82
N PRO A 183 6.19 5.77 6.15
CA PRO A 183 5.28 4.90 6.92
C PRO A 183 4.59 3.83 6.05
N LEU A 184 4.92 3.75 4.75
CA LEU A 184 4.40 2.72 3.86
C LEU A 184 5.18 1.43 4.11
N GLU A 185 4.49 0.37 4.52
CA GLU A 185 5.10 -0.95 4.69
C GLU A 185 5.29 -1.61 3.31
N ILE A 186 6.49 -2.08 3.02
CA ILE A 186 6.85 -2.64 1.71
C ILE A 186 7.21 -4.12 1.83
N SER A 187 6.46 -4.95 1.11
CA SER A 187 6.84 -6.34 0.81
C SER A 187 7.59 -6.37 -0.52
N ALA A 188 8.92 -6.51 -0.46
CA ALA A 188 9.76 -6.52 -1.65
C ALA A 188 9.76 -7.89 -2.37
N THR A 189 9.53 -7.88 -3.68
CA THR A 189 9.56 -9.07 -4.53
C THR A 189 10.66 -8.94 -5.59
N PHE A 190 11.59 -9.89 -5.62
CA PHE A 190 12.52 -10.01 -6.73
C PHE A 190 11.81 -10.53 -7.98
N CYS A 191 11.87 -9.75 -9.06
CA CYS A 191 11.27 -10.09 -10.35
C CYS A 191 12.29 -10.02 -11.50
N GLY A 192 13.51 -10.54 -11.32
CA GLY A 192 14.54 -10.49 -12.37
C GLY A 192 14.18 -11.26 -13.65
N GLY A 193 13.24 -12.21 -13.58
CA GLY A 193 12.68 -12.94 -14.72
C GLY A 193 11.57 -12.20 -15.48
N HIS A 194 11.48 -10.87 -15.37
CA HIS A 194 10.40 -10.06 -15.94
C HIS A 194 10.38 -10.05 -17.48
N ALA A 195 11.55 -10.11 -18.11
CA ALA A 195 11.72 -10.26 -19.56
C ALA A 195 13.09 -10.83 -19.90
N VAL A 196 13.24 -11.32 -21.14
CA VAL A 196 14.55 -11.73 -21.67
C VAL A 196 15.38 -10.47 -21.94
N PRO A 197 16.54 -10.26 -21.29
CA PRO A 197 17.38 -9.10 -21.56
C PRO A 197 17.90 -9.10 -23.01
N LYS A 198 18.19 -7.90 -23.54
CA LYS A 198 18.90 -7.72 -24.82
C LYS A 198 20.38 -8.03 -24.66
#